data_AF-A0A6N9PVF1-F1
#
_entry.id   AF-A0A6N9PVF1-F1
#
_cell.length_a   1.000
_cell.length_b   1.000
_cell.length_c   1.000
_cell.angle_alpha   90.00
_cell.angle_beta   90.00
_cell.angle_gamma   90.00
#
_symmetry.space_group_name_H-M   'P 1'
#
loop_
_entity.id
_entity.type
_entity.pdbx_description
1 polymer ?
#
loop_
_entity_poly.entity_id
_entity_poly.type
_entity_poly.pdbx_seq_one_letter_code
_entity_poly.pdbx_strand_id
1 'polypeptide(L)' 'MAIDRIKICNFKSYKGIFELKLNKGLNILVGNNETGKSTILEAIHLALTGMYGGRNIRNELS' A
#
# COMPACT_ATOMS: atom_id res chain seq x y z
N MET A 1 -16.92 -6.11 -4.73
CA MET A 1 -16.31 -5.17 -3.77
C MET A 1 -15.05 -4.61 -4.41
N ALA A 2 -14.82 -3.29 -4.36
CA ALA A 2 -13.64 -2.65 -4.97
C ALA A 2 -13.10 -1.58 -4.02
N ILE A 3 -11.78 -1.34 -4.05
CA ILE A 3 -11.12 -0.29 -3.27
C ILE A 3 -11.36 1.05 -3.98
N ASP A 4 -11.92 2.04 -3.27
CA ASP A 4 -12.15 3.39 -3.81
C ASP A 4 -10.96 4.33 -3.57
N ARG A 5 -10.37 4.28 -2.37
CA ARG A 5 -9.27 5.17 -1.97
C ARG A 5 -8.23 4.43 -1.14
N ILE A 6 -6.97 4.78 -1.37
CA ILE A 6 -5.81 4.34 -0.60
C ILE A 6 -5.22 5.57 0.10
N LYS A 7 -4.92 5.44 1.40
CA LYS A 7 -4.21 6.44 2.19
C LYS A 7 -3.04 5.80 2.90
N ILE A 8 -1.83 6.29 2.63
CA ILE A 8 -0.58 5.79 3.19
C ILE A 8 0.09 6.94 3.94
N CYS A 9 0.49 6.72 5.18
CA CYS A 9 1.20 7.74 5.97
C CYS A 9 2.52 7.17 6.49
N ASN A 10 3.63 7.86 6.21
CA ASN A 10 4.96 7.53 6.74
C ASN A 10 5.37 6.04 6.62
N PHE A 11 5.07 5.42 5.47
CA PHE A 11 5.35 4.00 5.23
C PHE A 11 6.32 3.81 4.07
N LYS A 12 7.46 3.16 4.35
CA LYS A 12 8.60 2.95 3.44
C LYS A 12 9.00 4.24 2.71
N SER A 13 8.88 4.24 1.38
CA SER A 13 9.23 5.33 0.46
C SER A 13 8.28 6.52 0.54
N TYR A 14 7.09 6.38 1.14
CA TYR A 14 6.15 7.49 1.31
C TYR A 14 6.44 8.23 2.62
N LYS A 15 6.80 9.51 2.50
CA LYS A 15 6.95 10.44 3.62
C LYS A 15 5.75 11.37 3.66
N GLY A 16 5.19 11.60 4.85
CA GLY A 16 3.92 12.31 5.00
C GLY A 16 2.72 11.50 4.52
N ILE A 17 1.63 12.20 4.18
CA ILE A 17 0.38 11.60 3.73
C ILE A 17 0.37 11.49 2.20
N PHE A 18 0.26 10.26 1.70
CA PHE A 18 -0.03 9.94 0.32
C PHE A 18 -1.48 9.47 0.19
N GLU A 19 -2.23 10.06 -0.73
CA GLU A 19 -3.59 9.64 -1.07
C GLU A 19 -3.71 9.32 -2.55
N LEU A 20 -4.36 8.20 -2.86
CA LEU A 20 -4.64 7.77 -4.22
C LEU A 20 -6.10 7.36 -4.32
N LYS A 21 -6.86 8.02 -5.20
CA LYS A 21 -8.20 7.60 -5.58
C LYS A 21 -8.10 6.66 -6.77
N LEU A 22 -8.77 5.50 -6.68
CA LEU A 22 -8.79 4.51 -7.75
C LEU A 22 -10.00 4.72 -8.65
N ASN A 23 -9.82 4.39 -9.92
CA ASN A 23 -10.89 4.32 -10.91
C ASN A 23 -11.63 3.00 -10.78
N LYS A 24 -12.90 2.98 -11.20
CA LYS A 24 -13.63 1.75 -11.41
C LYS A 24 -13.04 1.03 -12.63
N GLY A 25 -12.79 -0.28 -12.50
CA GLY A 25 -12.18 -1.08 -13.57
C GLY A 25 -10.66 -1.07 -13.49
N LEU A 26 -9.99 -0.65 -14.56
CA LEU A 26 -8.54 -0.75 -14.70
C LEU A 26 -7.81 0.45 -14.10
N ASN A 27 -6.80 0.15 -13.27
CA ASN A 27 -5.85 1.13 -12.74
C ASN A 27 -4.44 0.68 -13.11
N ILE A 28 -3.66 1.54 -13.72
CA ILE A 28 -2.27 1.25 -14.15
C ILE A 28 -1.33 2.12 -13.33
N LEU A 29 -0.45 1.49 -12.55
CA LEU A 29 0.58 2.18 -11.77
C LEU A 29 1.89 2.18 -12.55
N VAL A 30 2.31 3.36 -13.05
CA VAL A 30 3.53 3.53 -13.87
C VAL A 30 4.57 4.34 -13.10
N GLY A 31 5.85 3.97 -13.26
CA GLY A 31 6.99 4.68 -12.68
C GLY A 31 8.25 3.82 -12.72
N ASN A 32 9.40 4.41 -12.43
CA ASN A 32 10.69 3.71 -12.40
C ASN A 32 10.79 2.74 -11.21
N ASN A 33 11.76 1.83 -11.22
CA ASN A 33 12.00 0.98 -10.05
C ASN A 33 12.22 1.83 -8.79
N GLU A 34 11.85 1.27 -7.63
CA GLU A 34 12.05 1.88 -6.31
C GLU A 34 11.27 3.19 -6.05
N THR A 35 10.41 3.63 -6.96
CA THR A 35 9.57 4.85 -6.76
C THR A 35 8.34 4.64 -5.88
N GLY A 36 8.21 3.49 -5.20
CA GLY A 36 7.11 3.21 -4.28
C GLY A 36 5.88 2.48 -4.87
N LYS A 37 5.91 2.03 -6.13
CA LYS A 37 4.79 1.25 -6.71
C LYS A 37 4.48 -0.02 -5.93
N SER A 38 5.49 -0.82 -5.61
CA SER A 38 5.31 -2.03 -4.80
C SER A 38 4.85 -1.69 -3.38
N THR A 39 5.30 -0.54 -2.83
CA THR A 39 4.85 -0.05 -1.52
C THR A 39 3.33 0.19 -1.48
N ILE A 40 2.71 0.67 -2.57
CA ILE A 40 1.25 0.82 -2.63
C ILE A 40 0.56 -0.54 -2.47
N LEU A 41 0.97 -1.54 -3.26
CA LEU A 41 0.37 -2.87 -3.22
C LEU A 41 0.56 -3.55 -1.86
N GLU A 42 1.74 -3.37 -1.26
CA GLU A 42 2.06 -3.93 0.05
C GLU A 42 1.29 -3.25 1.18
N ALA A 43 1.09 -1.93 1.10
CA ALA A 43 0.24 -1.21 2.05
C ALA A 43 -1.22 -1.69 1.97
N ILE A 44 -1.74 -1.93 0.77
CA ILE A 44 -3.08 -2.53 0.58
C ILE A 44 -3.14 -3.93 1.21
N HIS A 45 -2.15 -4.78 0.91
CA HIS A 45 -2.11 -6.13 1.44
C HIS A 45 -2.08 -6.14 2.98
N LEU A 46 -1.20 -5.32 3.56
CA LEU A 46 -1.09 -5.16 5.00
C LEU A 46 -2.40 -4.69 5.63
N ALA A 47 -3.03 -3.64 5.09
CA ALA A 47 -4.26 -3.08 5.66
C ALA A 47 -5.42 -4.08 5.63
N LEU A 48 -5.51 -4.93 4.60
CA LEU A 48 -6.61 -5.89 4.43
C LEU A 48 -6.39 -7.20 5.18
N THR A 49 -5.14 -7.61 5.40
CA THR A 49 -4.82 -8.95 5.95
C THR A 49 -4.12 -8.91 7.29
N GLY A 50 -3.50 -7.78 7.66
CA GLY A 50 -2.58 -7.70 8.80
C GLY A 50 -1.26 -8.44 8.57
N MET A 51 -0.95 -8.84 7.33
CA MET A 51 0.29 -9.53 6.98
C MET A 51 1.32 -8.56 6.40
N TYR A 52 2.56 -8.67 6.88
CA TYR A 52 3.70 -7.91 6.40
C TYR A 52 4.88 -8.87 6.18
N GLY A 53 5.50 -8.85 4.99
CA GLY A 53 6.62 -9.76 4.68
C GLY A 53 6.30 -11.25 4.83
N GLY A 54 5.04 -11.66 4.65
CA GLY A 54 4.60 -13.06 4.83
C GLY A 54 4.36 -13.48 6.28
N ARG A 55 4.43 -12.56 7.25
CA ARG A 55 4.19 -12.81 8.68
C ARG A 55 3.07 -11.91 9.19
N ASN A 56 2.42 -12.31 10.28
CA ASN A 56 1.44 -11.43 10.93
C ASN A 56 2.16 -10.23 11.56
N ILE A 57 1.73 -9.01 11.23
CA ILE A 57 2.40 -7.79 11.71
C ILE A 57 2.37 -7.68 13.24
N ARG A 58 1.41 -8.33 13.93
CA ARG A 58 1.39 -8.34 15.40
C ARG A 58 2.66 -8.94 16.00
N ASN A 59 3.30 -9.88 15.30
CA ASN A 59 4.54 -10.50 15.76
C ASN A 59 5.76 -9.60 15.56
N GLU A 60 5.66 -8.57 14.71
CA GLU A 60 6.75 -7.67 14.34
C GLU A 60 6.66 -6.32 15.08
N LEU A 61 5.61 -6.10 15.88
CA LEU A 61 5.36 -4.87 16.66
C LEU A 61 5.71 -5.02 18.15
N SER A 62 6.43 -6.07 18.53
CA SER A 62 6.85 -6.35 19.91
C SER A 62 8.09 -5.58 20.32
#